data_AF-A0A2D5E947-F1
#
_entry.id   AF-A0A2D5E947-F1
#
_cell.length_a   1.000
_cell.length_b   1.000
_cell.length_c   1.000
_cell.angle_alpha   90.00
_cell.angle_beta   90.00
_cell.angle_gamma   90.00
#
_symmetry.space_group_name_H-M   'P 1'
#
loop_
_entity.id
_entity.type
_entity.pdbx_description
1 polymer ?
#
loop_
_entity_poly.entity_id
_entity_poly.type
_entity_poly.pdbx_seq_one_letter_code
_entity_poly.pdbx_strand_id
1 'polypeptide(L)'
;MTTPSPELARRNRKILLLFIALFVFSGIGITIFGFTVVERVKEKAALSDASLRARAWSILAMADATGRFPISGQEADDYFDVAGLTGRLAGGSVSPSKPSSGSGLSDDGFPDLRENALTAILSPLEPDSTELDEIVVVSWSPEGVLPPVLSVGGRPSGLVPGGTTLDLVNIWLRRAAERLGR
;
A
#
# COMPACT_ATOMS: atom_id res chain seq x y z
N MET A 1 -32.71 -6.69 -62.09
CA MET A 1 -32.32 -6.78 -60.66
C MET A 1 -33.01 -8.00 -60.08
N THR A 2 -32.32 -9.14 -60.02
CA THR A 2 -32.85 -10.39 -59.46
C THR A 2 -32.81 -10.29 -57.93
N THR A 3 -33.98 -10.32 -57.30
CA THR A 3 -34.09 -10.40 -55.84
C THR A 3 -33.43 -11.70 -55.35
N PRO A 4 -32.58 -11.67 -54.31
CA PRO A 4 -31.93 -12.87 -53.80
C PRO A 4 -32.98 -13.89 -53.36
N SER A 5 -32.72 -15.18 -53.63
CA SER A 5 -33.61 -16.26 -53.18
C SER A 5 -33.81 -16.20 -51.65
N PRO A 6 -35.01 -16.47 -51.14
CA PRO A 6 -35.34 -16.34 -49.71
C PRO A 6 -34.45 -17.23 -48.82
N GLU A 7 -33.92 -18.32 -49.37
CA GLU A 7 -33.02 -19.24 -48.68
C GLU A 7 -31.61 -18.63 -48.47
N LEU A 8 -31.08 -17.94 -49.48
CA LEU A 8 -29.81 -17.21 -49.40
C LEU A 8 -29.90 -16.04 -48.42
N ALA A 9 -31.01 -15.30 -48.42
CA ALA A 9 -31.26 -14.21 -47.47
C ALA A 9 -31.30 -14.71 -46.02
N ARG A 10 -31.93 -15.87 -45.77
CA ARG A 10 -31.98 -16.49 -44.44
C ARG A 10 -30.60 -17.01 -43.99
N ARG A 11 -29.81 -17.58 -44.90
CA ARG A 11 -28.43 -18.06 -44.59
C ARG A 11 -27.49 -16.89 -44.28
N ASN A 12 -27.55 -15.81 -45.06
CA ASN A 12 -26.74 -14.60 -44.81
C ASN A 12 -27.12 -13.92 -43.49
N ARG A 13 -28.42 -13.89 -43.14
CA ARG A 13 -28.87 -13.37 -41.84
C ARG A 13 -28.35 -14.20 -40.66
N LYS A 14 -28.29 -15.54 -40.80
CA LYS A 14 -27.71 -16.42 -39.77
C LYS A 14 -26.20 -16.19 -39.59
N ILE A 15 -25.46 -16.05 -40.69
CA ILE A 15 -24.01 -15.77 -40.65
C ILE A 15 -23.74 -14.41 -40.01
N LEU A 16 -24.49 -13.38 -40.40
CA LEU A 16 -24.38 -12.04 -39.81
C LEU A 16 -24.66 -12.07 -38.30
N LEU A 17 -25.72 -12.76 -37.86
CA LEU A 17 -26.05 -12.89 -36.45
C LEU A 17 -24.96 -13.64 -35.67
N LEU A 18 -24.35 -14.67 -36.26
CA LEU A 18 -23.23 -15.39 -35.64
C LEU A 18 -21.99 -14.50 -35.50
N PHE A 19 -21.71 -13.66 -36.50
CA PHE A 19 -20.61 -12.70 -36.45
C PHE A 19 -20.85 -11.62 -35.39
N ILE A 20 -22.07 -11.07 -35.32
CA ILE A 20 -22.47 -10.12 -34.28
C ILE A 20 -22.36 -10.76 -32.89
N ALA A 21 -22.87 -11.99 -32.73
CA ALA A 21 -22.77 -12.72 -31.47
C ALA A 21 -21.32 -12.89 -31.04
N LEU A 22 -20.43 -13.34 -31.95
CA LEU A 22 -19.00 -13.49 -31.68
C LEU A 22 -18.36 -12.17 -31.24
N PHE A 23 -18.70 -11.06 -31.91
CA PHE A 23 -18.18 -9.73 -31.56
C PHE A 23 -18.66 -9.27 -30.18
N VAL A 24 -19.94 -9.48 -29.87
CA VAL A 24 -20.53 -9.16 -28.56
C VAL A 24 -19.89 -9.99 -27.45
N PHE A 25 -19.76 -11.31 -27.64
CA PHE A 25 -19.10 -12.19 -26.66
C PHE A 25 -17.62 -11.83 -26.45
N SER A 26 -16.91 -11.49 -27.53
CA SER A 26 -15.52 -11.02 -27.43
C SER A 26 -15.43 -9.71 -26.63
N GLY A 27 -16.33 -8.75 -26.89
CA GLY A 27 -16.39 -7.49 -26.15
C GLY A 27 -16.64 -7.71 -24.65
N ILE A 28 -17.63 -8.54 -24.31
CA ILE A 28 -17.92 -8.91 -22.92
C ILE A 28 -16.70 -9.56 -22.26
N GLY A 29 -16.03 -10.48 -22.96
CA GLY A 29 -14.84 -11.16 -22.45
C GLY A 29 -13.70 -10.18 -22.13
N ILE A 30 -13.43 -9.23 -23.03
CA ILE A 30 -12.41 -8.20 -22.82
C ILE A 30 -12.78 -7.30 -21.63
N THR A 31 -14.04 -6.91 -21.51
CA THR A 31 -14.51 -6.08 -20.38
C THR A 31 -14.34 -6.80 -19.05
N ILE A 32 -14.77 -8.05 -18.93
CA ILE A 32 -14.61 -8.85 -17.70
C ILE A 32 -13.14 -9.00 -17.35
N PHE A 33 -12.30 -9.36 -18.34
CA PHE A 33 -10.87 -9.49 -18.13
C PHE A 33 -10.23 -8.18 -17.65
N GLY A 34 -10.62 -7.05 -18.22
CA GLY A 34 -10.18 -5.73 -17.79
C GLY A 34 -10.51 -5.45 -16.32
N PHE A 35 -11.73 -5.74 -15.88
CA PHE A 35 -12.12 -5.59 -14.48
C PHE A 35 -11.31 -6.49 -13.55
N THR A 36 -11.13 -7.77 -13.91
CA THR A 36 -10.36 -8.73 -13.08
C THR A 36 -8.90 -8.30 -12.93
N VAL A 37 -8.27 -7.76 -13.97
CA VAL A 37 -6.89 -7.27 -13.88
C VAL A 37 -6.80 -6.07 -12.94
N VAL A 38 -7.74 -5.13 -13.04
CA VAL A 38 -7.78 -3.94 -12.16
C VAL A 38 -8.00 -4.34 -10.70
N GLU A 39 -8.91 -5.28 -10.42
CA GLU A 39 -9.14 -5.79 -9.06
C GLU A 39 -7.88 -6.42 -8.48
N ARG A 40 -7.20 -7.29 -9.24
CA ARG A 40 -5.94 -7.92 -8.78
C ARG A 40 -4.82 -6.90 -8.52
N VAL A 41 -4.74 -5.82 -9.30
CA VAL A 41 -3.76 -4.75 -9.06
C VAL A 41 -4.10 -3.99 -7.79
N LYS A 42 -5.38 -3.71 -7.53
CA LYS A 42 -5.82 -3.07 -6.29
C LYS A 42 -5.53 -3.92 -5.07
N GLU A 43 -5.79 -5.23 -5.13
CA GLU A 43 -5.46 -6.17 -4.05
C GLU A 43 -3.95 -6.18 -3.76
N LYS A 44 -3.12 -6.28 -4.80
CA LYS A 44 -1.65 -6.22 -4.65
C LYS A 44 -1.18 -4.89 -4.08
N ALA A 45 -1.79 -3.78 -4.48
CA ALA A 45 -1.47 -2.46 -3.96
C ALA A 45 -1.87 -2.34 -2.48
N ALA A 46 -3.04 -2.86 -2.11
CA ALA A 46 -3.50 -2.87 -0.72
C ALA A 46 -2.58 -3.71 0.18
N LEU A 47 -2.14 -4.88 -0.29
CA LEU A 47 -1.17 -5.71 0.43
C LEU A 47 0.18 -4.98 0.57
N SER A 48 0.68 -4.39 -0.52
CA SER A 48 1.96 -3.66 -0.51
C SER A 48 1.93 -2.46 0.44
N ASP A 49 0.82 -1.74 0.46
CA ASP A 49 0.58 -0.62 1.37
C ASP A 49 0.50 -1.06 2.82
N ALA A 50 -0.09 -2.22 3.09
CA ALA A 50 -0.14 -2.81 4.42
C ALA A 50 1.25 -3.17 4.91
N SER A 51 2.03 -3.90 4.09
CA SER A 51 3.40 -4.27 4.41
C SER A 51 4.30 -3.05 4.62
N LEU A 52 4.16 -1.99 3.81
CA LEU A 52 4.91 -0.75 3.97
C LEU A 52 4.65 -0.08 5.32
N ARG A 53 3.38 0.09 5.69
CA ARG A 53 3.01 0.72 6.96
C ARG A 53 3.41 -0.13 8.16
N ALA A 54 3.25 -1.43 8.05
CA ALA A 54 3.58 -2.38 9.10
C ALA A 54 5.10 -2.43 9.36
N ARG A 55 5.92 -2.44 8.30
CA ARG A 55 7.38 -2.33 8.42
C ARG A 55 7.82 -0.96 8.92
N ALA A 56 7.20 0.12 8.45
CA ALA A 56 7.51 1.46 8.93
C ALA A 56 7.17 1.60 10.42
N TRP A 57 6.06 1.01 10.88
CA TRP A 57 5.70 0.98 12.30
C TRP A 57 6.76 0.29 13.15
N SER A 58 7.19 -0.91 12.76
CA SER A 58 8.19 -1.66 13.54
C SER A 58 9.53 -0.91 13.65
N ILE A 59 9.94 -0.24 12.57
CA ILE A 59 11.10 0.65 12.55
C ILE A 59 10.92 1.85 13.50
N LEU A 60 9.76 2.50 13.48
CA LEU A 60 9.44 3.63 14.36
C LEU A 60 9.44 3.20 15.84
N ALA A 61 8.78 2.08 16.16
CA ALA A 61 8.71 1.56 17.51
C ALA A 61 10.09 1.20 18.07
N MET A 62 10.97 0.60 17.25
CA MET A 62 12.35 0.36 17.66
C MET A 62 13.12 1.67 17.85
N ALA A 63 12.96 2.63 16.95
CA ALA A 63 13.64 3.92 17.02
C ALA A 63 13.20 4.73 18.24
N ASP A 64 11.93 4.64 18.63
CA ASP A 64 11.38 5.20 19.86
C ASP A 64 12.01 4.61 21.12
N ALA A 65 12.11 3.27 21.18
CA ALA A 65 12.64 2.55 22.33
C ALA A 65 14.16 2.71 22.48
N THR A 66 14.90 2.65 21.38
CA THR A 66 16.38 2.59 21.41
C THR A 66 17.05 3.93 21.11
N GLY A 67 16.34 4.88 20.50
CA GLY A 67 16.91 6.13 20.01
C GLY A 67 17.79 5.99 18.78
N ARG A 68 17.81 4.81 18.12
CA ARG A 68 18.48 4.57 16.85
C ARG A 68 17.59 3.81 15.88
N PHE A 69 17.85 3.94 14.58
CA PHE A 69 17.18 3.11 13.61
C PHE A 69 17.73 1.68 13.62
N PRO A 70 16.89 0.68 13.26
CA PRO A 70 17.34 -0.68 12.97
C PRO A 70 18.40 -0.71 11.87
N ILE A 71 19.33 -1.66 12.00
CA ILE A 71 20.31 -1.98 10.96
C ILE A 71 19.91 -3.22 10.14
N SER A 72 18.86 -3.92 10.57
CA SER A 72 18.32 -5.09 9.89
C SER A 72 16.83 -5.23 10.14
N GLY A 73 16.16 -6.01 9.30
CA GLY A 73 14.74 -6.31 9.45
C GLY A 73 14.40 -7.00 10.77
N GLN A 74 15.21 -7.98 11.14
CA GLN A 74 14.98 -8.79 12.33
C GLN A 74 15.00 -7.93 13.62
N GLU A 75 15.86 -6.91 13.69
CA GLU A 75 15.83 -5.96 14.82
C GLU A 75 14.52 -5.16 14.89
N ALA A 76 13.94 -4.82 13.74
CA ALA A 76 12.68 -4.07 13.70
C ALA A 76 11.50 -4.96 14.10
N ASP A 77 11.50 -6.23 13.67
CA ASP A 77 10.39 -7.16 13.87
C ASP A 77 10.12 -7.46 15.35
N ASP A 78 11.15 -7.42 16.20
CA ASP A 78 11.01 -7.53 17.66
C ASP A 78 10.11 -6.43 18.28
N TYR A 79 9.88 -5.33 17.57
CA TYR A 79 9.07 -4.19 18.00
C TYR A 79 7.74 -4.07 17.26
N PHE A 80 7.38 -5.06 16.42
CA PHE A 80 6.17 -5.03 15.61
C PHE A 80 4.88 -4.93 16.44
N ASP A 81 4.83 -5.64 17.58
CA ASP A 81 3.66 -5.74 18.45
C ASP A 81 3.55 -4.63 19.50
N VAL A 82 4.46 -3.65 19.47
CA VAL A 82 4.38 -2.48 20.36
C VAL A 82 3.11 -1.71 20.01
N ALA A 83 2.25 -1.49 21.00
CA ALA A 83 0.95 -0.85 20.81
C ALA A 83 1.04 0.66 20.50
N GLY A 84 2.06 1.34 21.04
CA GLY A 84 2.24 2.77 20.89
C GLY A 84 3.65 3.23 21.24
N LEU A 85 4.02 4.41 20.75
CA LEU A 85 5.31 5.03 21.04
C LEU A 85 5.27 5.60 22.47
N THR A 86 6.27 5.25 23.29
CA THR A 86 6.34 5.64 24.71
C THR A 86 7.71 6.22 25.13
N GLY A 87 8.69 6.16 24.23
CA GLY A 87 10.07 6.59 24.46
C GLY A 87 10.39 7.96 23.87
N ARG A 88 11.44 8.00 23.04
CA ARG A 88 12.05 9.25 22.54
C ARG A 88 11.25 9.93 21.44
N LEU A 89 10.45 9.17 20.70
CA LEU A 89 9.53 9.68 19.70
C LEU A 89 8.18 10.03 20.34
N ALA A 90 7.86 9.46 21.51
CA ALA A 90 6.67 9.84 22.26
C ALA A 90 6.71 11.30 22.73
N GLY A 91 5.54 11.97 22.75
CA GLY A 91 5.36 13.23 23.49
C GLY A 91 5.64 14.54 22.75
N GLY A 92 5.29 14.67 21.47
CA GLY A 92 5.36 15.96 20.76
C GLY A 92 4.09 16.79 20.85
N SER A 93 2.96 16.15 21.19
CA SER A 93 1.68 16.83 21.32
C SER A 93 1.27 16.95 22.79
N VAL A 94 1.72 18.03 23.42
CA VAL A 94 0.86 18.77 24.35
C VAL A 94 0.71 20.19 23.79
N SER A 95 -0.02 20.30 22.68
CA SER A 95 -0.64 21.57 22.28
C SER A 95 -2.15 21.34 22.18
N PRO A 96 -2.96 21.86 23.11
CA PRO A 96 -4.39 21.53 23.22
C PRO A 96 -5.27 22.24 22.17
N SER A 97 -4.79 22.44 20.93
CA SER A 97 -5.45 23.39 20.00
C SER A 97 -5.45 23.04 18.51
N LYS A 98 -5.10 21.82 18.10
CA LYS A 98 -5.41 21.39 16.73
C LYS A 98 -6.31 20.15 16.74
N PRO A 99 -7.49 20.21 16.12
CA PRO A 99 -8.23 18.98 15.85
C PRO A 99 -7.33 18.12 14.96
N SER A 100 -7.05 16.90 15.42
CA SER A 100 -6.42 15.87 14.63
C SER A 100 -7.15 15.82 13.28
N SER A 101 -6.43 16.07 12.21
CA SER A 101 -7.00 16.22 10.88
C SER A 101 -7.38 14.85 10.35
N GLY A 102 -8.39 14.17 10.92
CA GLY A 102 -9.09 12.98 10.42
C GLY A 102 -8.25 11.79 9.91
N SER A 103 -6.93 11.82 10.06
CA SER A 103 -5.98 11.00 9.27
C SER A 103 -5.15 10.04 10.12
N GLY A 104 -5.41 9.95 11.44
CA GLY A 104 -4.71 9.05 12.36
C GLY A 104 -3.24 9.40 12.65
N LEU A 105 -2.69 10.47 12.08
CA LEU A 105 -1.31 10.91 12.31
C LEU A 105 -1.24 11.92 13.47
N SER A 106 -0.12 11.93 14.18
CA SER A 106 0.17 12.94 15.19
C SER A 106 0.54 14.29 14.56
N ASP A 107 0.65 15.33 15.38
CA ASP A 107 1.07 16.67 14.93
C ASP A 107 2.47 16.65 14.28
N ASP A 108 3.30 15.68 14.69
CA ASP A 108 4.62 15.42 14.14
C ASP A 108 4.55 14.69 12.78
N GLY A 109 3.37 14.18 12.41
CA GLY A 109 3.04 13.56 11.13
C GLY A 109 3.65 12.19 10.89
N PHE A 110 3.83 11.43 11.96
CA PHE A 110 3.93 9.97 11.95
C PHE A 110 2.88 9.40 12.95
N PRO A 111 2.53 8.10 12.89
CA PRO A 111 1.54 7.54 13.81
C PRO A 111 2.13 7.36 15.22
N ASP A 112 1.35 7.68 16.26
CA ASP A 112 1.74 7.44 17.66
C ASP A 112 1.30 6.06 18.17
N LEU A 113 0.32 5.44 17.51
CA LEU A 113 -0.27 4.16 17.85
C LEU A 113 -0.18 3.19 16.67
N ARG A 114 0.01 1.90 16.97
CA ARG A 114 0.07 0.83 15.97
C ARG A 114 -1.20 0.78 15.14
N GLU A 115 -2.35 0.83 15.80
CA GLU A 115 -3.65 0.82 15.12
C GLU A 115 -3.80 1.97 14.12
N ASN A 116 -3.19 3.13 14.40
CA ASN A 116 -3.19 4.30 13.52
C ASN A 116 -2.25 4.12 12.32
N ALA A 117 -1.10 3.49 12.54
CA ALA A 117 -0.21 3.08 11.46
C ALA A 117 -0.88 2.05 10.53
N LEU A 118 -1.73 1.19 11.09
CA LEU A 118 -2.37 0.08 10.38
C LEU A 118 -3.80 0.37 9.91
N THR A 119 -4.41 1.52 10.24
CA THR A 119 -5.85 1.76 9.96
C THR A 119 -6.18 1.83 8.46
N ALA A 120 -5.19 2.16 7.64
CA ALA A 120 -5.34 2.19 6.18
C ALA A 120 -5.12 0.82 5.51
N ILE A 121 -4.92 -0.24 6.30
CA ILE A 121 -4.89 -1.61 5.81
C ILE A 121 -6.32 -2.00 5.44
N LEU A 122 -6.64 -1.90 4.13
CA LEU A 122 -7.87 -2.43 3.56
C LEU A 122 -7.89 -3.97 3.46
N SER A 123 -6.78 -4.62 3.83
CA SER A 123 -6.63 -6.07 3.77
C SER A 123 -6.82 -6.69 5.16
N PRO A 124 -7.75 -7.64 5.37
CA PRO A 124 -7.92 -8.30 6.67
C PRO A 124 -6.72 -9.18 7.10
N LEU A 125 -5.66 -9.24 6.29
CA LEU A 125 -4.46 -10.02 6.55
C LEU A 125 -3.35 -9.07 7.06
N GLU A 126 -2.98 -9.21 8.33
CA GLU A 126 -1.68 -8.70 8.79
C GLU A 126 -0.60 -9.49 8.03
N PRO A 127 0.33 -8.80 7.33
CA PRO A 127 1.36 -9.48 6.56
C PRO A 127 2.31 -10.21 7.51
N ASP A 128 2.62 -11.47 7.18
CA ASP A 128 3.66 -12.21 7.90
C ASP A 128 5.04 -11.58 7.64
N SER A 129 5.97 -11.79 8.57
CA SER A 129 7.39 -11.40 8.48
C SER A 129 8.04 -11.81 7.14
N THR A 130 7.71 -13.00 6.63
CA THR A 130 8.21 -13.47 5.33
C THR A 130 7.66 -12.64 4.15
N GLU A 131 6.38 -12.27 4.20
CA GLU A 131 5.74 -11.45 3.16
C GLU A 131 6.23 -10.00 3.22
N LEU A 132 6.48 -9.49 4.42
CA LEU A 132 7.08 -8.17 4.65
C LEU A 132 8.42 -8.03 3.93
N ASP A 133 9.32 -9.01 4.07
CA ASP A 133 10.64 -8.96 3.44
C ASP A 133 10.60 -9.21 1.92
N GLU A 134 9.62 -9.96 1.42
CA GLU A 134 9.44 -10.19 -0.02
C GLU A 134 8.87 -8.94 -0.75
N ILE A 135 8.04 -8.18 -0.05
CA ILE A 135 7.32 -7.02 -0.59
C ILE A 135 8.12 -5.73 -0.38
N VAL A 136 8.67 -5.54 0.82
CA VAL A 136 9.31 -4.29 1.23
C VAL A 136 10.82 -4.47 1.20
N VAL A 137 11.45 -3.80 0.25
CA VAL A 137 12.89 -3.68 0.18
C VAL A 137 13.30 -2.49 1.03
N VAL A 138 14.09 -2.73 2.08
CA VAL A 138 14.60 -1.68 2.96
C VAL A 138 16.08 -1.46 2.74
N SER A 139 16.47 -0.20 2.52
CA SER A 139 17.87 0.21 2.57
C SER A 139 18.22 0.66 3.98
N TRP A 140 18.98 -0.17 4.69
CA TRP A 140 19.38 0.06 6.07
C TRP A 140 20.64 0.93 6.16
N SER A 141 20.69 1.83 7.15
CA SER A 141 21.93 2.50 7.53
C SER A 141 22.81 1.51 8.31
N PRO A 142 24.09 1.30 7.95
CA PRO A 142 24.95 0.33 8.64
C PRO A 142 25.18 0.66 10.12
N GLU A 143 25.06 1.94 10.49
CA GLU A 143 25.25 2.44 11.85
C GLU A 143 23.91 2.74 12.55
N GLY A 144 22.79 2.59 11.86
CA GLY A 144 21.47 2.91 12.39
C GLY A 144 21.30 4.41 12.71
N VAL A 145 22.15 5.27 12.13
CA VAL A 145 22.12 6.72 12.32
C VAL A 145 21.05 7.33 11.40
N LEU A 146 21.13 7.04 10.11
CA LEU A 146 20.21 7.58 9.13
C LEU A 146 18.88 6.81 9.11
N PRO A 147 17.75 7.46 8.81
CA PRO A 147 16.49 6.77 8.61
C PRO A 147 16.61 5.79 7.45
N PRO A 148 16.13 4.54 7.59
CA PRO A 148 16.10 3.60 6.49
C PRO A 148 15.10 4.07 5.43
N VAL A 149 15.38 3.71 4.17
CA VAL A 149 14.51 4.03 3.04
C VAL A 149 13.76 2.79 2.60
N LEU A 150 12.44 2.86 2.58
CA LEU A 150 11.59 1.77 2.10
C LEU A 150 11.36 1.90 0.60
N SER A 151 11.22 0.76 -0.07
CA SER A 151 10.88 0.60 -1.47
C SER A 151 10.02 -0.66 -1.63
N VAL A 152 9.23 -0.74 -2.70
CA VAL A 152 8.38 -1.89 -3.03
C VAL A 152 8.86 -2.66 -4.27
N GLY A 153 10.11 -2.43 -4.70
CA GLY A 153 10.74 -3.22 -5.78
C GLY A 153 9.99 -3.19 -7.13
N GLY A 154 9.23 -2.12 -7.40
CA GLY A 154 8.40 -1.99 -8.60
C GLY A 154 6.98 -2.57 -8.47
N ARG A 155 6.59 -3.09 -7.30
CA ARG A 155 5.19 -3.44 -7.01
C ARG A 155 4.32 -2.18 -6.91
N PRO A 156 3.03 -2.26 -7.28
CA PRO A 156 2.12 -1.13 -7.16
C PRO A 156 1.93 -0.76 -5.67
N SER A 157 1.88 0.53 -5.38
CA SER A 157 1.44 1.08 -4.09
C SER A 157 0.18 1.90 -4.32
N GLY A 158 -0.71 1.91 -3.32
CA GLY A 158 -1.92 2.69 -3.33
C GLY A 158 -1.67 4.20 -3.20
N LEU A 159 -2.68 4.96 -3.60
CA LEU A 159 -2.67 6.42 -3.48
C LEU A 159 -3.21 6.83 -2.13
N VAL A 160 -2.51 7.77 -1.50
CA VAL A 160 -2.93 8.46 -0.27
C VAL A 160 -3.00 9.96 -0.54
N PRO A 161 -3.73 10.73 0.27
CA PRO A 161 -3.73 12.18 0.14
C PRO A 161 -2.28 12.72 0.17
N GLY A 162 -1.85 13.35 -0.93
CA GLY A 162 -0.50 13.90 -1.06
C GLY A 162 0.56 13.01 -1.71
N GLY A 163 0.24 11.78 -2.15
CA GLY A 163 1.21 10.95 -2.87
C GLY A 163 0.89 9.45 -2.85
N THR A 164 1.91 8.63 -2.71
CA THR A 164 1.78 7.17 -2.52
C THR A 164 1.96 6.79 -1.04
N THR A 165 1.49 5.60 -0.66
CA THR A 165 1.77 5.07 0.70
C THR A 165 3.28 4.98 0.95
N LEU A 166 4.07 4.71 -0.09
CA LEU A 166 5.53 4.71 -0.02
C LEU A 166 6.10 6.09 0.40
N ASP A 167 5.61 7.17 -0.20
CA ASP A 167 6.04 8.52 0.15
C ASP A 167 5.67 8.86 1.58
N LEU A 168 4.45 8.49 1.99
CA LEU A 168 3.94 8.70 3.34
C LEU A 168 4.83 8.05 4.40
N VAL A 169 5.16 6.76 4.25
CA VAL A 169 5.97 6.05 5.25
C VAL A 169 7.42 6.54 5.29
N ASN A 170 7.99 6.92 4.15
CA ASN A 170 9.33 7.50 4.11
C ASN A 170 9.35 8.91 4.74
N ILE A 171 8.27 9.67 4.66
CA ILE A 171 8.10 10.93 5.40
C ILE A 171 8.08 10.66 6.91
N TRP A 172 7.37 9.63 7.37
CA TRP A 172 7.33 9.29 8.80
C TRP A 172 8.74 9.04 9.37
N LEU A 173 9.52 8.21 8.69
CA LEU A 173 10.88 7.86 9.13
C LEU A 173 11.82 9.06 9.11
N ARG A 174 11.68 9.94 8.10
CA ARG A 174 12.45 11.18 8.03
C ARG A 174 12.14 12.10 9.22
N ARG A 175 10.85 12.29 9.54
CA ARG A 175 10.46 13.13 10.67
C ARG A 175 10.86 12.53 12.02
N ALA A 176 10.83 11.21 12.13
CA ALA A 176 11.37 10.52 13.30
C ALA A 176 12.89 10.77 13.44
N ALA A 177 13.64 10.79 12.33
CA ALA A 177 15.07 11.11 12.36
C ALA A 177 15.33 12.56 12.82
N GLU A 178 14.57 13.51 12.26
CA GLU A 178 14.63 14.93 12.66
C GLU A 178 14.39 15.08 14.17
N ARG A 179 13.41 14.34 14.71
CA ARG A 179 13.10 14.33 16.15
C ARG A 179 14.19 13.70 17.01
N LEU A 180 14.88 12.69 16.49
CA LEU A 180 16.06 12.10 17.13
C LEU A 180 17.32 12.97 16.99
N GLY A 181 17.24 14.10 16.28
CA GLY A 181 18.33 15.03 16.06
C GLY A 181 19.33 14.56 15.00
N ARG A 182 18.84 13.99 13.90
CA ARG A 182 19.65 13.38 12.84
C ARG A 182 19.29 13.87 11.45
#